data_AF-A0A559GSV6-F1
#
_entry.id   AF-A0A559GSV6-F1
#
_cell.length_a   1.000
_cell.length_b   1.000
_cell.length_c   1.000
_cell.angle_alpha   90.00
_cell.angle_beta   90.00
_cell.angle_gamma   90.00
#
_symmetry.space_group_name_H-M   'P 1'
#
loop_
_entity.id
_entity.type
_entity.pdbx_description
1 polymer ?
#
loop_
_entity_poly.entity_id
_entity_poly.type
_entity_poly.pdbx_seq_one_letter_code
_entity_poly.pdbx_strand_id
1 'polypeptide(L)'
;ENAACVVIGTGIGGAMIINGKLHRGRHGLGGEFGYMTTIAPAKKLNNWSQLASTGNMVRYVIEKSGQTDWDGRKIYQEAAAGNALCQEAILRMNRNLAQGLLNIQYLIDPDVISLGGSISQNPDFIQGVKKAVDNFVETYEEYTVAPVIQACTYHADANLYGALVNWLQEENQW
;
A
#
# COMPACT_ATOMS: atom_id res chain seq x y z
N GLU A 1 11.54 -13.66 -8.24
CA GLU A 1 12.69 -12.84 -8.64
C GLU A 1 12.36 -11.36 -8.75
N ASN A 2 11.14 -11.02 -9.17
CA ASN A 2 10.67 -9.64 -9.31
C ASN A 2 9.60 -9.36 -8.25
N ALA A 3 9.73 -8.25 -7.53
CA ALA A 3 8.81 -7.92 -6.45
C ALA A 3 8.55 -6.42 -6.37
N ALA A 4 7.35 -6.06 -5.91
CA ALA A 4 7.04 -4.70 -5.48
C ALA A 4 6.84 -4.69 -3.96
N CYS A 5 7.35 -3.66 -3.30
CA CYS A 5 7.03 -3.36 -1.91
C CYS A 5 6.28 -2.03 -1.85
N VAL A 6 5.11 -2.01 -1.23
CA VAL A 6 4.30 -0.79 -1.03
C VAL A 6 4.27 -0.50 0.46
N VAL A 7 4.87 0.62 0.87
CA VAL A 7 4.96 1.00 2.29
C VAL A 7 3.88 2.03 2.61
N ILE A 8 2.96 1.66 3.50
CA ILE A 8 1.73 2.43 3.77
C ILE A 8 1.81 3.07 5.16
N GLY A 9 1.89 4.40 5.19
CA GLY A 9 2.00 5.19 6.41
C GLY A 9 1.21 6.49 6.32
N THR A 10 1.84 7.61 6.68
CA THR A 10 1.25 8.94 6.49
C THR A 10 1.03 9.29 5.01
N GLY A 11 1.84 8.72 4.13
CA GLY A 11 1.67 8.63 2.68
C GLY A 11 1.89 7.20 2.21
N ILE A 12 2.23 7.03 0.92
CA ILE A 12 2.65 5.77 0.32
C ILE A 12 4.03 5.97 -0.29
N GLY A 13 4.95 5.06 0.03
CA GLY A 13 6.22 4.89 -0.67
C GLY A 13 6.34 3.48 -1.23
N GLY A 14 7.48 3.15 -1.81
CA GLY A 14 7.71 1.79 -2.28
C GLY A 14 9.11 1.53 -2.78
N ALA A 15 9.30 0.31 -3.26
CA ALA A 15 10.52 -0.17 -3.88
C ALA A 15 10.19 -1.24 -4.92
N MET A 16 11.06 -1.38 -5.91
CA MET A 16 11.00 -2.44 -6.91
C MET A 16 12.26 -3.29 -6.82
N ILE A 17 12.08 -4.60 -6.80
CA ILE A 17 13.15 -5.57 -7.02
C ILE A 17 12.95 -6.15 -8.42
N ILE A 18 13.98 -6.08 -9.26
CA ILE A 18 14.01 -6.68 -10.60
C ILE A 18 15.23 -7.59 -10.68
N ASN A 19 15.01 -8.85 -11.04
CA ASN A 19 16.05 -9.89 -11.08
C ASN A 19 16.86 -9.96 -9.77
N GLY A 20 16.16 -9.91 -8.63
CA GLY A 20 16.76 -9.97 -7.30
C GLY A 20 17.50 -8.71 -6.83
N LYS A 21 17.55 -7.64 -7.63
CA LYS A 21 18.25 -6.38 -7.28
C LYS A 21 17.31 -5.18 -7.19
N LEU A 22 17.67 -4.21 -6.35
CA LEU A 22 16.93 -2.96 -6.21
C LEU A 22 16.94 -2.15 -7.51
N HIS A 23 15.76 -1.87 -8.06
CA HIS A 23 15.61 -1.01 -9.22
C HIS A 23 15.41 0.45 -8.77
N ARG A 24 16.48 1.23 -8.85
CA ARG A 24 16.49 2.64 -8.42
C ARG A 24 15.93 3.60 -9.49
N GLY A 25 15.98 3.21 -10.76
CA GLY A 25 15.65 4.09 -11.88
C GLY A 25 16.68 5.21 -12.11
N ARG A 26 16.51 5.99 -13.19
CA ARG A 26 17.49 7.01 -13.63
C ARG A 26 17.75 8.11 -12.59
N HIS A 27 16.73 8.48 -11.82
CA HIS A 27 16.76 9.60 -10.87
C HIS A 27 16.57 9.15 -9.42
N GLY A 28 16.68 7.84 -9.13
CA GLY A 28 16.40 7.32 -7.78
C GLY A 28 14.92 7.29 -7.41
N LEU A 29 14.00 7.32 -8.37
CA LEU A 29 12.54 7.35 -8.18
C LEU A 29 11.85 6.00 -8.46
N GLY A 30 12.64 4.92 -8.61
CA GLY A 30 12.10 3.58 -8.83
C GLY A 30 11.21 3.15 -7.68
N GLY A 31 9.96 2.78 -7.98
CA GLY A 31 9.00 2.35 -6.97
C GLY A 31 8.32 3.48 -6.18
N GLU A 32 8.40 4.73 -6.63
CA GLU A 32 7.64 5.87 -6.07
C GLU A 32 6.12 5.78 -6.35
N PHE A 33 5.51 4.66 -5.97
CA PHE A 33 4.10 4.33 -6.25
C PHE A 33 3.12 5.35 -5.69
N GLY A 34 3.50 6.05 -4.62
CA GLY A 34 2.69 7.11 -4.03
C GLY A 34 2.41 8.29 -4.97
N TYR A 35 3.20 8.47 -6.03
CA TYR A 35 3.01 9.53 -7.04
C TYR A 35 2.00 9.17 -8.14
N MET A 36 1.60 7.90 -8.25
CA MET A 36 0.61 7.46 -9.24
C MET A 36 -0.73 8.18 -9.04
N THR A 37 -1.22 8.89 -10.03
CA THR A 37 -2.57 9.51 -9.99
C THR A 37 -3.61 8.50 -10.44
N THR A 38 -4.53 8.14 -9.54
CA THR A 38 -5.60 7.15 -9.79
C THR A 38 -6.96 7.80 -10.03
N ILE A 39 -7.04 9.12 -9.86
CA ILE A 39 -8.15 9.98 -10.26
C ILE A 39 -7.52 11.17 -11.00
N ALA A 40 -8.23 11.72 -12.00
CA ALA A 40 -7.79 12.89 -12.74
C ALA A 40 -7.36 14.03 -11.79
N PRO A 41 -6.18 14.64 -11.99
CA PRO A 41 -5.77 15.81 -11.21
C PRO A 41 -6.77 16.96 -11.34
N ALA A 42 -6.99 17.68 -10.24
CA ALA A 42 -7.85 18.86 -10.18
C ALA A 42 -7.27 19.87 -9.19
N LYS A 43 -8.05 20.36 -8.22
CA LYS A 43 -7.53 21.20 -7.11
C LYS A 43 -6.46 20.47 -6.27
N LYS A 44 -6.55 19.14 -6.22
CA LYS A 44 -5.52 18.26 -5.64
C LYS A 44 -4.92 17.42 -6.76
N LEU A 45 -3.68 16.98 -6.58
CA LEU A 45 -3.01 16.10 -7.52
C LEU A 45 -3.72 14.75 -7.67
N ASN A 46 -4.38 14.28 -6.59
CA ASN A 46 -5.07 12.98 -6.55
C ASN A 46 -4.11 11.81 -6.80
N ASN A 47 -2.87 11.94 -6.31
CA ASN A 47 -1.91 10.84 -6.29
C ASN A 47 -2.25 9.84 -5.20
N TRP A 48 -1.74 8.62 -5.34
CA TRP A 48 -2.14 7.47 -4.54
C TRP A 48 -1.87 7.67 -3.04
N SER A 49 -0.78 8.35 -2.67
CA SER A 49 -0.51 8.77 -1.29
C SER A 49 -1.63 9.62 -0.67
N GLN A 50 -2.31 10.45 -1.47
CA GLN A 50 -3.42 11.30 -1.02
C GLN A 50 -4.76 10.56 -0.90
N LEU A 51 -4.87 9.35 -1.46
CA LEU A 51 -6.15 8.63 -1.58
C LEU A 51 -6.17 7.31 -0.82
N ALA A 52 -5.02 6.67 -0.62
CA ALA A 52 -4.92 5.29 -0.17
C ALA A 52 -4.03 5.08 1.07
N SER A 53 -3.47 6.15 1.64
CA SER A 53 -2.58 6.06 2.82
C SER A 53 -3.36 5.97 4.14
N THR A 54 -2.74 5.37 5.16
CA THR A 54 -3.25 5.38 6.54
C THR A 54 -3.44 6.81 7.05
N GLY A 55 -2.52 7.71 6.72
CA GLY A 55 -2.62 9.13 7.07
C GLY A 55 -3.84 9.81 6.47
N ASN A 56 -4.19 9.50 5.22
CA ASN A 56 -5.41 10.02 4.60
C ASN A 56 -6.67 9.44 5.25
N MET A 57 -6.70 8.13 5.55
CA MET A 57 -7.82 7.49 6.26
C MET A 57 -8.07 8.15 7.61
N VAL A 58 -7.02 8.40 8.39
CA VAL A 58 -7.13 9.09 9.69
C VAL A 58 -7.65 10.51 9.52
N ARG A 59 -7.14 11.28 8.55
CA ARG A 59 -7.65 12.64 8.26
C ARG A 59 -9.12 12.63 7.89
N TYR A 60 -9.57 11.68 7.08
CA TYR A 60 -10.98 11.53 6.72
C TYR A 60 -11.88 11.34 7.94
N VAL A 61 -11.47 10.46 8.87
CA VAL A 61 -12.24 10.23 10.11
C VAL A 61 -12.21 11.45 11.03
N ILE A 62 -11.08 12.15 11.16
CA ILE A 62 -10.97 13.39 11.94
C ILE A 62 -11.94 14.46 11.39
N GLU A 63 -11.90 14.71 10.08
CA GLU A 63 -12.75 15.72 9.42
C GLU A 63 -14.25 15.42 9.60
N LYS A 64 -14.65 14.15 9.57
CA LYS A 64 -16.05 13.72 9.67
C LYS A 64 -16.56 13.57 11.09
N SER A 65 -15.71 13.16 12.03
CA SER A 65 -16.08 12.98 13.43
C SER A 65 -15.98 14.27 14.25
N GLY A 66 -15.19 15.25 13.78
CA GLY A 66 -14.89 16.48 14.52
C GLY A 66 -13.92 16.28 15.70
N GLN A 67 -13.33 15.09 15.85
CA GLN A 67 -12.39 14.75 16.92
C GLN A 67 -11.01 14.44 16.34
N THR A 68 -9.94 14.74 17.08
CA THR A 68 -8.56 14.56 16.62
C THR A 68 -7.87 13.32 17.18
N ASP A 69 -8.45 12.66 18.19
CA ASP A 69 -7.91 11.45 18.82
C ASP A 69 -8.22 10.21 17.97
N TRP A 70 -7.53 10.08 16.83
CA TRP A 70 -7.67 8.96 15.91
C TRP A 70 -6.32 8.50 15.39
N ASP A 71 -6.14 7.18 15.32
CA ASP A 71 -5.08 6.53 14.56
C ASP A 71 -5.65 5.33 13.79
N GLY A 72 -4.82 4.69 12.96
CA GLY A 72 -5.26 3.54 12.18
C GLY A 72 -5.74 2.36 13.03
N ARG A 73 -5.18 2.15 14.23
CA ARG A 73 -5.56 1.04 15.11
C ARG A 73 -6.94 1.29 15.71
N LYS A 74 -7.17 2.50 16.24
CA LYS A 74 -8.46 2.92 16.81
C LYS A 74 -9.58 2.86 15.76
N ILE A 75 -9.31 3.27 14.53
CA ILE A 75 -10.28 3.17 13.43
C ILE A 75 -10.72 1.73 13.20
N TYR A 76 -9.80 0.76 13.18
CA TYR A 76 -10.15 -0.66 13.04
C TYR A 76 -10.95 -1.19 14.25
N GLN A 77 -10.57 -0.80 15.47
CA GLN A 77 -11.28 -1.20 16.69
C GLN A 77 -12.74 -0.69 16.69
N GLU A 78 -12.93 0.60 16.38
CA GLU A 78 -14.25 1.22 16.32
C GLU A 78 -15.10 0.67 15.18
N ALA A 79 -14.49 0.37 14.03
CA ALA A 79 -15.19 -0.29 12.92
C ALA A 79 -15.71 -1.68 13.32
N ALA A 80 -14.91 -2.47 14.07
CA ALA A 80 -15.32 -3.75 14.60
C ALA A 80 -16.43 -3.63 15.66
N ALA A 81 -16.47 -2.52 16.40
CA ALA A 81 -17.54 -2.18 17.33
C ALA A 81 -18.82 -1.62 16.66
N GLY A 82 -18.86 -1.54 15.32
CA GLY A 82 -20.04 -1.12 14.56
C GLY A 82 -20.06 0.36 14.16
N ASN A 83 -18.96 1.10 14.33
CA ASN A 83 -18.87 2.50 13.91
C ASN A 83 -18.86 2.62 12.38
N ALA A 84 -19.99 3.08 11.82
CA ALA A 84 -20.21 3.19 10.37
C ALA A 84 -19.19 4.10 9.66
N LEU A 85 -18.77 5.21 10.29
CA LEU A 85 -17.77 6.11 9.70
C LEU A 85 -16.41 5.42 9.55
N CYS A 86 -16.01 4.65 10.56
CA CYS A 86 -14.74 3.92 10.52
C CYS A 86 -14.78 2.77 9.49
N GLN A 87 -15.91 2.06 9.40
CA GLN A 87 -16.13 1.05 8.36
C GLN A 87 -16.04 1.67 6.96
N GLU A 88 -16.69 2.81 6.72
CA GLU A 88 -16.60 3.53 5.45
C GLU A 88 -15.15 3.95 5.13
N ALA A 89 -14.43 4.49 6.12
CA ALA A 89 -13.04 4.91 5.94
C ALA A 89 -12.13 3.74 5.51
N ILE A 90 -12.29 2.58 6.13
CA ILE A 90 -11.54 1.34 5.79
C ILE A 90 -11.91 0.87 4.38
N LEU A 91 -13.20 0.81 4.05
CA LEU A 91 -13.66 0.39 2.71
C LEU A 91 -13.11 1.29 1.62
N ARG A 92 -13.11 2.61 1.84
CA ARG A 92 -12.52 3.59 0.91
C ARG A 92 -11.02 3.36 0.74
N MET A 93 -10.28 3.21 1.84
CA MET A 93 -8.84 2.96 1.78
C MET A 93 -8.53 1.67 1.01
N ASN A 94 -9.18 0.56 1.35
CA ASN A 94 -8.94 -0.74 0.72
C ASN A 94 -9.29 -0.74 -0.78
N ARG A 95 -10.37 -0.07 -1.18
CA ARG A 95 -10.73 0.09 -2.59
C ARG A 95 -9.70 0.90 -3.38
N ASN A 96 -9.21 2.01 -2.82
CA ASN A 96 -8.17 2.81 -3.48
C ASN A 96 -6.84 2.03 -3.56
N LEU A 97 -6.50 1.25 -2.53
CA LEU A 97 -5.34 0.36 -2.57
C LEU A 97 -5.50 -0.72 -3.64
N ALA A 98 -6.65 -1.39 -3.73
CA ALA A 98 -6.88 -2.41 -4.74
C ALA A 98 -6.68 -1.89 -6.18
N GLN A 99 -7.22 -0.71 -6.49
CA GLN A 99 -7.04 -0.08 -7.81
C GLN A 99 -5.55 0.16 -8.14
N GLY A 100 -4.78 0.68 -7.20
CA GLY A 100 -3.36 0.93 -7.44
C GLY A 100 -2.50 -0.33 -7.45
N LEU A 101 -2.84 -1.35 -6.67
CA LEU A 101 -2.14 -2.64 -6.68
C LEU A 101 -2.35 -3.39 -7.99
N LEU A 102 -3.55 -3.34 -8.56
CA LEU A 102 -3.80 -3.84 -9.91
C LEU A 102 -2.98 -3.06 -10.94
N ASN A 103 -2.93 -1.73 -10.86
CA ASN A 103 -2.05 -0.97 -11.75
C ASN A 103 -0.58 -1.43 -11.63
N ILE A 104 -0.06 -1.62 -10.41
CA ILE A 104 1.30 -2.13 -10.21
C ILE A 104 1.47 -3.50 -10.88
N GLN A 105 0.51 -4.41 -10.71
CA GLN A 105 0.56 -5.74 -11.35
C GLN A 105 0.64 -5.62 -12.88
N TYR A 106 -0.25 -4.85 -13.50
CA TYR A 106 -0.31 -4.79 -14.97
C TYR A 106 0.75 -3.88 -15.60
N LEU A 107 1.47 -3.05 -14.83
CA LEU A 107 2.53 -2.18 -15.35
C LEU A 107 3.92 -2.81 -15.24
N ILE A 108 4.23 -3.50 -14.14
CA ILE A 108 5.58 -4.05 -13.89
C ILE A 108 5.60 -5.56 -13.63
N ASP A 109 4.43 -6.21 -13.58
CA ASP A 109 4.23 -7.66 -13.46
C ASP A 109 5.15 -8.35 -12.43
N PRO A 110 5.10 -7.96 -11.14
CA PRO A 110 5.90 -8.58 -10.11
C PRO A 110 5.32 -9.95 -9.75
N ASP A 111 6.18 -10.86 -9.28
CA ASP A 111 5.76 -12.18 -8.76
C ASP A 111 4.93 -12.03 -7.47
N VAL A 112 5.20 -10.96 -6.71
CA VAL A 112 4.56 -10.67 -5.42
C VAL A 112 4.56 -9.18 -5.11
N ILE A 113 3.48 -8.71 -4.48
CA ILE A 113 3.40 -7.38 -3.90
C ILE A 113 3.34 -7.51 -2.37
N SER A 114 4.39 -7.03 -1.69
CA SER A 114 4.45 -7.00 -0.22
C SER A 114 3.98 -5.64 0.31
N LEU A 115 3.05 -5.66 1.27
CA LEU A 115 2.53 -4.46 1.91
C LEU A 115 3.26 -4.25 3.25
N GLY A 116 3.91 -3.09 3.38
CA GLY A 116 4.63 -2.68 4.58
C GLY A 116 3.99 -1.48 5.28
N GLY A 117 4.63 -1.03 6.35
CA GLY A 117 4.15 0.06 7.20
C GLY A 117 3.32 -0.44 8.38
N SER A 118 3.03 0.43 9.35
CA SER A 118 2.46 0.01 10.64
C SER A 118 1.11 -0.69 10.52
N ILE A 119 0.30 -0.32 9.52
CA ILE A 119 -1.02 -0.91 9.27
C ILE A 119 -0.95 -2.35 8.73
N SER A 120 0.15 -2.70 8.04
CA SER A 120 0.31 -4.03 7.42
C SER A 120 0.47 -5.17 8.44
N GLN A 121 0.75 -4.85 9.70
CA GLN A 121 0.73 -5.83 10.81
C GLN A 121 -0.67 -6.33 11.16
N ASN A 122 -1.72 -5.62 10.73
CA ASN A 122 -3.08 -6.04 11.01
C ASN A 122 -3.53 -7.05 9.95
N PRO A 123 -3.79 -8.33 10.30
CA PRO A 123 -4.25 -9.32 9.33
C PRO A 123 -5.57 -8.92 8.66
N ASP A 124 -6.46 -8.24 9.39
CA ASP A 124 -7.76 -7.79 8.86
C ASP A 124 -7.58 -6.76 7.74
N PHE A 125 -6.54 -5.91 7.83
CA PHE A 125 -6.19 -4.99 6.75
C PHE A 125 -5.76 -5.75 5.50
N ILE A 126 -4.87 -6.73 5.63
CA ILE A 126 -4.40 -7.53 4.49
C ILE A 126 -5.56 -8.27 3.82
N GLN A 127 -6.44 -8.91 4.61
CA GLN A 127 -7.61 -9.59 4.08
C GLN A 127 -8.59 -8.62 3.42
N GLY A 128 -8.80 -7.44 4.01
CA GLY A 128 -9.63 -6.39 3.44
C GLY A 128 -9.13 -5.87 2.10
N VAL A 129 -7.81 -5.73 1.93
CA VAL A 129 -7.21 -5.34 0.65
C VAL A 129 -7.32 -6.45 -0.39
N LYS A 130 -7.03 -7.71 -0.02
CA LYS A 130 -7.20 -8.87 -0.92
C LYS A 130 -8.63 -8.96 -1.44
N LYS A 131 -9.61 -8.91 -0.55
CA LYS A 131 -11.03 -8.90 -0.92
C LYS A 131 -11.38 -7.73 -1.84
N ALA A 132 -10.81 -6.55 -1.61
CA ALA A 132 -11.05 -5.40 -2.48
C ALA A 132 -10.46 -5.60 -3.89
N VAL A 133 -9.30 -6.26 -4.00
CA VAL A 133 -8.70 -6.67 -5.28
C VAL A 133 -9.59 -7.71 -5.97
N ASP A 134 -10.00 -8.76 -5.26
CA ASP A 134 -10.87 -9.81 -5.80
C ASP A 134 -12.15 -9.21 -6.38
N ASN A 135 -12.78 -8.27 -5.66
CA ASN A 135 -13.96 -7.57 -6.15
C ASN A 135 -13.71 -6.84 -7.48
N PHE A 136 -12.55 -6.20 -7.69
CA PHE A 136 -12.23 -5.57 -8.98
C PHE A 136 -12.07 -6.63 -10.08
N VAL A 137 -11.34 -7.71 -9.80
CA VAL A 137 -11.07 -8.78 -10.77
C VAL A 137 -12.37 -9.49 -11.18
N GLU A 138 -13.27 -9.75 -10.24
CA GLU A 138 -14.58 -10.37 -10.51
C GLU A 138 -15.55 -9.43 -11.25
N THR A 139 -15.39 -8.11 -11.08
CA THR A 139 -16.30 -7.12 -11.69
C THR A 139 -15.92 -6.79 -13.14
N TYR A 140 -14.63 -6.79 -13.47
CA TYR A 140 -14.12 -6.32 -14.75
C TYR A 140 -13.41 -7.47 -15.49
N GLU A 141 -13.99 -7.90 -16.62
CA GLU A 141 -13.49 -9.02 -17.43
C GLU A 141 -12.09 -8.80 -17.99
N GLU A 142 -11.63 -7.54 -18.04
CA GLU A 142 -10.29 -7.16 -18.49
C GLU A 142 -9.18 -7.67 -17.57
N TYR A 143 -9.47 -7.91 -16.28
CA TYR A 143 -8.49 -8.43 -15.34
C TYR A 143 -8.45 -9.96 -15.39
N THR A 144 -7.33 -10.50 -15.89
CA THR A 144 -7.09 -11.95 -16.00
C THR A 144 -6.21 -12.51 -14.90
N VAL A 145 -5.36 -11.68 -14.31
CA VAL A 145 -4.44 -12.02 -13.21
C VAL A 145 -4.70 -11.12 -12.01
N ALA A 146 -4.81 -11.73 -10.83
CA ALA A 146 -4.84 -11.04 -9.55
C ALA A 146 -3.43 -11.03 -8.91
N PRO A 147 -2.98 -9.91 -8.34
CA PRO A 147 -1.68 -9.84 -7.67
C PRO A 147 -1.61 -10.77 -6.44
N VAL A 148 -0.50 -11.50 -6.31
CA VAL A 148 -0.19 -12.20 -5.06
C VAL A 148 0.24 -11.17 -4.02
N ILE A 149 -0.62 -10.95 -3.02
CA ILE A 149 -0.40 -9.95 -1.97
C ILE A 149 -0.04 -10.63 -0.64
N GLN A 150 0.94 -10.06 0.07
CA GLN A 150 1.30 -10.48 1.42
C GLN A 150 1.71 -9.29 2.31
N ALA A 151 1.69 -9.48 3.63
CA ALA A 151 2.32 -8.54 4.55
C ALA A 151 3.85 -8.67 4.47
N CYS A 152 4.55 -7.56 4.67
CA CYS A 152 6.00 -7.60 4.90
C CYS A 152 6.32 -8.42 6.17
N THR A 153 7.41 -9.17 6.15
CA THR A 153 7.85 -9.94 7.33
C THR A 153 8.33 -9.00 8.46
N TYR A 154 9.17 -8.03 8.11
CA TYR A 154 9.79 -7.12 9.07
C TYR A 154 9.12 -5.76 9.06
N HIS A 155 9.16 -5.10 10.22
CA HIS A 155 8.51 -3.81 10.43
C HIS A 155 9.41 -2.86 11.19
N ALA A 156 9.47 -2.96 12.53
CA ALA A 156 10.28 -2.05 13.36
C ALA A 156 11.75 -2.00 12.90
N ASP A 157 12.32 -3.17 12.62
CA ASP A 157 13.72 -3.32 12.21
C ASP A 157 13.88 -3.50 10.69
N ALA A 158 12.81 -3.33 9.90
CA ALA A 158 12.86 -3.55 8.45
C ALA A 158 13.97 -2.74 7.76
N ASN A 159 14.20 -1.52 8.23
CA ASN A 159 15.24 -0.63 7.72
C ASN A 159 16.66 -1.16 8.01
N LEU A 160 16.87 -1.80 9.17
CA LEU A 160 18.17 -2.38 9.52
C LEU A 160 18.50 -3.58 8.63
N TYR A 161 17.54 -4.50 8.48
CA TYR A 161 17.70 -5.64 7.58
C TYR A 161 17.86 -5.20 6.13
N GLY A 162 17.04 -4.25 5.65
CA GLY A 162 17.13 -3.71 4.30
C GLY A 162 18.48 -3.03 4.02
N ALA A 163 19.01 -2.26 4.97
CA ALA A 163 20.33 -1.64 4.85
C ALA A 163 21.47 -2.68 4.78
N LEU A 164 21.39 -3.74 5.61
CA LEU A 164 22.35 -4.85 5.57
C LEU A 164 22.31 -5.57 4.21
N VAL A 165 21.12 -5.93 3.72
CA VAL A 165 20.96 -6.60 2.41
C VAL A 165 21.49 -5.71 1.29
N ASN A 166 21.19 -4.40 1.31
CA ASN A 166 21.73 -3.47 0.33
C ASN A 166 23.27 -3.47 0.35
N TRP A 167 23.90 -3.38 1.53
CA TRP A 167 25.36 -3.42 1.63
C TRP A 167 25.93 -4.74 1.08
N LEU A 168 25.37 -5.88 1.46
CA LEU A 168 25.80 -7.20 0.96
C LEU A 168 25.71 -7.29 -0.57
N GLN A 169 24.65 -6.74 -1.17
CA GLN A 169 24.47 -6.75 -2.63
C GLN A 169 25.48 -5.87 -3.37
N GLU A 170 25.76 -4.67 -2.85
CA GLU A 170 26.72 -3.74 -3.48
C GLU A 170 28.17 -4.24 -3.34
N GLU A 171 28.49 -4.94 -2.24
CA GLU A 171 29.81 -5.57 -2.02
C GLU A 171 29.95 -6.96 -2.66
N ASN A 172 28.94 -7.44 -3.40
CA ASN A 172 28.89 -8.78 -4.01
C ASN A 172 29.09 -9.93 -3.01
N GLN A 173 28.48 -9.82 -1.83
CA GLN A 173 28.49 -10.80 -0.74
C GLN A 173 27.08 -11.34 -0.43
N TRP A 174 26.14 -11.17 -1.36
CA TRP A 174 24.75 -11.62 -1.25
C TRP A 174 24.53 -12.97 -1.92
#